data_AF-A0A2I0QMQ2-F1
#
_entry.id   AF-A0A2I0QMQ2-F1
#
_cell.length_a   1.000
_cell.length_b   1.000
_cell.length_c   1.000
_cell.angle_alpha   90.00
_cell.angle_beta   90.00
_cell.angle_gamma   90.00
#
_symmetry.space_group_name_H-M   'P 1'
#
loop_
_entity.id
_entity.type
_entity.pdbx_description
1 polymer ?
#
loop_
_entity_poly.entity_id
_entity_poly.type
_entity_poly.pdbx_seq_one_letter_code
_entity_poly.pdbx_strand_id
1 'polypeptide(L)'
;MLKDINETITKKKAEMEKENAIMQTTENLKANASACIDRLRSEILNLSSLPYGNKTSVFAESAYDMLKTAEKNFADEKYKESILSCQTGEEDVTIALKTYEGEMKERKA
;
A
#
# COMPACT_ATOMS: atom_id res chain seq x y z
N MET A 1 21.83 5.94 -46.65
CA MET A 1 22.86 5.97 -45.59
C MET A 1 22.58 7.06 -44.54
N LEU A 2 22.68 8.37 -44.82
CA LEU A 2 22.40 9.41 -43.79
C LEU A 2 20.95 9.40 -43.28
N LYS A 3 19.98 9.13 -44.16
CA LYS A 3 18.56 9.04 -43.81
C LYS A 3 18.27 7.87 -42.85
N ASP A 4 18.88 6.72 -43.11
CA ASP A 4 18.74 5.50 -42.29
C ASP A 4 19.36 5.66 -40.89
N ILE A 5 20.45 6.44 -40.79
CA ILE A 5 21.09 6.78 -39.51
C ILE A 5 20.19 7.70 -38.67
N ASN A 6 19.58 8.72 -39.28
CA ASN A 6 18.66 9.64 -38.58
C ASN A 6 17.40 8.93 -38.07
N GLU A 7 16.83 8.01 -38.86
CA GLU A 7 15.69 7.19 -38.43
C GLU A 7 16.07 6.27 -37.25
N THR A 8 17.26 5.67 -37.29
CA THR A 8 17.77 4.82 -36.20
C THR A 8 17.99 5.61 -34.91
N ILE A 9 18.57 6.81 -34.98
CA ILE A 9 18.79 7.68 -33.80
C ILE A 9 17.44 8.12 -33.20
N THR A 10 16.49 8.50 -34.04
CA THR A 10 15.16 8.95 -33.61
C THR A 10 14.42 7.82 -32.87
N LYS A 11 14.46 6.60 -33.39
CA LYS A 11 13.84 5.43 -32.76
C LYS A 11 14.46 5.13 -31.39
N LYS A 12 15.79 5.13 -31.29
CA LYS A 12 16.49 4.92 -30.01
C LYS A 12 16.14 5.97 -28.96
N LYS A 13 15.97 7.23 -29.36
CA LYS A 13 15.57 8.30 -28.45
C LYS A 13 14.17 8.06 -27.89
N ALA A 14 13.21 7.68 -28.74
CA ALA A 14 11.85 7.35 -28.30
C ALA A 14 11.80 6.13 -27.36
N GLU A 15 12.64 5.11 -27.62
CA GLU A 15 12.76 3.94 -26.74
C GLU A 15 13.30 4.32 -25.35
N MET A 16 14.36 5.12 -25.29
CA MET A 16 14.90 5.63 -24.02
C MET A 16 13.89 6.50 -23.25
N GLU A 17 13.15 7.37 -23.94
CA GLU A 17 12.11 8.19 -23.31
C GLU A 17 10.99 7.33 -22.70
N LYS A 18 10.57 6.27 -23.41
CA LYS A 18 9.59 5.30 -22.91
C LYS A 18 10.11 4.52 -21.71
N GLU A 19 11.36 4.04 -21.76
CA GLU A 19 12.00 3.34 -20.64
C GLU A 19 12.11 4.24 -19.40
N ASN A 20 12.50 5.51 -19.59
CA ASN A 20 12.60 6.47 -18.51
C ASN A 20 11.23 6.77 -17.86
N ALA A 21 10.17 6.88 -18.66
CA ALA A 21 8.81 7.06 -18.16
C ALA A 21 8.30 5.84 -17.36
N ILE A 22 8.61 4.63 -17.81
CA ILE A 22 8.29 3.39 -17.10
C ILE A 22 9.04 3.33 -15.76
N MET A 23 10.33 3.67 -15.77
CA MET A 23 11.17 3.69 -14.57
C MET A 23 10.64 4.68 -13.52
N GLN A 24 10.35 5.93 -13.92
CA GLN A 24 9.75 6.92 -13.03
C GLN A 24 8.39 6.48 -12.47
N THR A 25 7.58 5.80 -13.29
CA THR A 25 6.29 5.25 -12.86
C THR A 25 6.48 4.18 -11.78
N THR A 26 7.47 3.29 -11.95
CA THR A 26 7.80 2.25 -10.98
C THR A 26 8.35 2.83 -9.68
N GLU A 27 9.24 3.82 -9.74
CA GLU A 27 9.77 4.52 -8.56
C GLU A 27 8.66 5.20 -7.76
N ASN A 28 7.71 5.86 -8.44
CA ASN A 28 6.55 6.47 -7.79
C ASN A 28 5.66 5.42 -7.11
N LEU A 29 5.41 4.28 -7.76
CA LEU A 29 4.64 3.18 -7.16
C LEU A 29 5.36 2.61 -5.93
N LYS A 30 6.67 2.42 -6.00
CA LYS A 30 7.49 1.97 -4.87
C LYS A 30 7.42 2.94 -3.69
N ALA A 31 7.61 4.24 -3.93
CA ALA A 31 7.53 5.26 -2.89
C ALA A 31 6.15 5.29 -2.23
N ASN A 32 5.08 5.24 -3.03
CA ASN A 32 3.71 5.21 -2.54
C ASN A 32 3.41 3.95 -1.72
N ALA A 33 3.85 2.78 -2.18
CA ALA A 33 3.69 1.52 -1.47
C ALA A 33 4.40 1.55 -0.11
N SER A 34 5.66 2.03 -0.08
CA SER A 34 6.43 2.15 1.16
C SER A 34 5.74 3.10 2.16
N ALA A 35 5.34 4.29 1.69
CA ALA A 35 4.67 5.26 2.55
C ALA A 35 3.34 4.73 3.10
N CYS A 36 2.57 4.00 2.29
CA CYS A 36 1.34 3.36 2.73
C CYS A 36 1.63 2.32 3.83
N ILE A 37 2.58 1.40 3.59
CA ILE A 37 2.95 0.35 4.56
C ILE A 37 3.36 0.97 5.91
N ASP A 38 4.16 2.04 5.89
CA ASP A 38 4.63 2.67 7.12
C ASP A 38 3.48 3.33 7.92
N ARG A 39 2.49 3.93 7.23
CA ARG A 39 1.26 4.40 7.88
C ARG A 39 0.47 3.26 8.48
N LEU A 40 0.19 2.22 7.71
CA LEU A 40 -0.58 1.06 8.16
C LEU A 40 0.07 0.38 9.38
N ARG A 41 1.41 0.24 9.39
CA ARG A 41 2.15 -0.25 10.57
C ARG A 41 1.89 0.62 11.80
N SER A 42 1.97 1.94 11.65
CA SER A 42 1.72 2.87 12.76
C SER A 42 0.29 2.78 13.26
N GLU A 43 -0.68 2.64 12.36
CA GLU A 43 -2.09 2.52 12.68
C GLU A 43 -2.42 1.22 13.41
N ILE A 44 -1.88 0.08 12.96
CA ILE A 44 -2.01 -1.21 13.65
C ILE A 44 -1.36 -1.15 15.04
N LEU A 45 -0.20 -0.51 15.17
CA LEU A 45 0.45 -0.33 16.47
C LEU A 45 -0.46 0.45 17.43
N ASN A 46 -1.05 1.55 16.96
CA ASN A 46 -2.01 2.33 17.74
C ASN A 46 -3.23 1.50 18.13
N LEU A 47 -3.79 0.72 17.20
CA LEU A 47 -4.92 -0.16 17.46
C LEU A 47 -4.56 -1.20 18.54
N SER A 48 -3.40 -1.85 18.43
CA SER A 48 -2.91 -2.87 19.38
C SER A 48 -2.72 -2.35 20.82
N SER A 49 -2.60 -1.03 20.99
CA SER A 49 -2.49 -0.40 22.31
C SER A 49 -3.83 -0.25 23.03
N LEU A 50 -4.95 -0.44 22.34
CA LEU A 50 -6.29 -0.30 22.88
C LEU A 50 -6.79 -1.62 23.52
N PRO A 51 -7.50 -1.57 24.66
CA PRO A 51 -8.11 -2.75 25.25
C PRO A 51 -9.47 -3.05 24.58
N TYR A 52 -9.45 -3.67 23.40
CA TYR A 52 -10.65 -3.91 22.59
C TYR A 52 -11.24 -5.33 22.72
N GLY A 53 -12.53 -5.47 22.38
CA GLY A 53 -13.26 -6.74 22.45
C GLY A 53 -13.23 -7.55 21.15
N ASN A 54 -13.93 -8.68 21.14
CA ASN A 54 -13.95 -9.64 20.03
C ASN A 54 -14.47 -9.05 18.70
N LYS A 55 -15.36 -8.04 18.73
CA LYS A 55 -15.87 -7.46 17.46
C LYS A 55 -14.78 -6.64 16.78
N THR A 56 -14.03 -5.88 17.59
CA THR A 56 -12.88 -5.09 17.11
C THR A 56 -11.73 -5.98 16.67
N SER A 57 -11.50 -7.11 17.35
CA SER A 57 -10.35 -7.99 17.05
C SER A 57 -10.38 -8.57 15.64
N VAL A 58 -11.56 -8.90 15.10
CA VAL A 58 -11.69 -9.43 13.73
C VAL A 58 -11.10 -8.47 12.69
N PHE A 59 -11.42 -7.18 12.80
CA PHE A 59 -10.90 -6.16 11.88
C PHE A 59 -9.43 -5.83 12.16
N ALA A 60 -9.00 -5.87 13.43
CA ALA A 60 -7.60 -5.69 13.79
C ALA A 60 -6.70 -6.81 13.22
N GLU A 61 -7.17 -8.06 13.27
CA GLU A 61 -6.48 -9.22 12.69
C GLU A 61 -6.44 -9.13 11.17
N SER A 62 -7.57 -8.77 10.53
CA SER A 62 -7.63 -8.55 9.08
C SER A 62 -6.64 -7.48 8.62
N ALA A 63 -6.59 -6.32 9.32
CA ALA A 63 -5.62 -5.26 9.03
C ALA A 63 -4.16 -5.76 9.12
N TYR A 64 -3.85 -6.59 10.12
CA TYR A 64 -2.52 -7.18 10.28
C TYR A 64 -2.15 -8.16 9.17
N ASP A 65 -3.09 -8.98 8.71
CA ASP A 65 -2.87 -9.89 7.57
C ASP A 65 -2.72 -9.13 6.25
N MET A 66 -3.47 -8.03 6.08
CA MET A 66 -3.31 -7.12 4.94
C MET A 66 -1.94 -6.43 4.95
N LEU A 67 -1.44 -6.01 6.12
CA LEU A 67 -0.09 -5.47 6.25
C LEU A 67 0.97 -6.48 5.80
N LYS A 68 0.90 -7.73 6.28
CA LYS A 68 1.83 -8.80 5.85
C LYS A 68 1.79 -9.03 4.34
N THR A 69 0.59 -8.99 3.76
CA THR A 69 0.39 -9.15 2.32
C THR A 69 1.01 -7.96 1.56
N ALA A 70 0.82 -6.74 2.04
CA ALA A 70 1.41 -5.54 1.46
C ALA A 70 2.94 -5.58 1.49
N GLU A 71 3.54 -5.96 2.63
CA GLU A 71 4.99 -6.11 2.80
C GLU A 71 5.57 -7.19 1.88
N LYS A 72 4.88 -8.33 1.76
CA LYS A 72 5.28 -9.39 0.83
C LYS A 72 5.23 -8.91 -0.61
N ASN A 73 4.14 -8.27 -1.02
CA ASN A 73 4.00 -7.73 -2.38
C ASN A 73 5.06 -6.65 -2.66
N PHE A 74 5.44 -5.86 -1.65
CA PHE A 74 6.52 -4.87 -1.78
C PHE A 74 7.87 -5.55 -2.03
N ALA A 75 8.19 -6.60 -1.25
CA ALA A 75 9.43 -7.37 -1.42
C ALA A 75 9.49 -8.08 -2.79
N ASP A 76 8.34 -8.51 -3.31
CA ASP A 76 8.19 -9.12 -4.65
C ASP A 76 8.16 -8.08 -5.80
N GLU A 77 8.40 -6.79 -5.52
CA GLU A 77 8.30 -5.66 -6.48
C GLU A 77 6.90 -5.48 -7.14
N LYS A 78 5.87 -6.08 -6.55
CA LYS A 78 4.46 -5.96 -6.95
C LYS A 78 3.82 -4.73 -6.31
N TYR A 79 4.33 -3.54 -6.64
CA TYR A 79 3.99 -2.31 -5.93
C TYR A 79 2.51 -1.91 -6.01
N LYS A 80 1.81 -2.23 -7.10
CA LYS A 80 0.37 -1.95 -7.23
C LYS A 80 -0.44 -2.82 -6.27
N GLU A 81 -0.13 -4.11 -6.24
CA GLU A 81 -0.74 -5.08 -5.35
C GLU A 81 -0.41 -4.78 -3.89
N SER A 82 0.81 -4.30 -3.62
CA SER A 82 1.23 -3.82 -2.30
C SER A 82 0.38 -2.64 -1.83
N ILE A 83 0.16 -1.63 -2.69
CA ILE A 83 -0.72 -0.49 -2.38
C ILE A 83 -2.15 -0.95 -2.12
N LEU A 84 -2.70 -1.83 -2.97
CA LEU A 84 -4.07 -2.33 -2.80
C LEU A 84 -4.25 -3.05 -1.46
N SER A 85 -3.35 -3.99 -1.12
CA SER A 85 -3.39 -4.66 0.18
C SER A 85 -3.24 -3.69 1.34
N CYS A 86 -2.35 -2.70 1.23
CA CYS A 86 -2.19 -1.68 2.26
C CYS A 86 -3.47 -0.86 2.47
N GLN A 87 -4.11 -0.40 1.40
CA GLN A 87 -5.35 0.38 1.48
C GLN A 87 -6.51 -0.43 2.10
N THR A 88 -6.62 -1.72 1.76
CA THR A 88 -7.57 -2.61 2.44
C THR A 88 -7.28 -2.72 3.94
N GLY A 89 -6.00 -2.79 4.33
CA GLY A 89 -5.61 -2.74 5.73
C GLY A 89 -5.97 -1.42 6.45
N GLU A 90 -5.76 -0.26 5.80
CA GLU A 90 -6.16 1.06 6.34
C GLU A 90 -7.69 1.15 6.54
N GLU A 91 -8.47 0.56 5.62
CA GLU A 91 -9.93 0.44 5.75
C GLU A 91 -10.33 -0.44 6.93
N ASP A 92 -9.68 -1.60 7.11
CA ASP A 92 -9.93 -2.51 8.23
C ASP A 92 -9.60 -1.85 9.58
N VAL A 93 -8.50 -1.10 9.69
CA VAL A 93 -8.21 -0.31 10.90
C VAL A 93 -9.34 0.68 11.18
N THR A 94 -9.81 1.38 10.15
CA THR A 94 -10.90 2.37 10.30
C THR A 94 -12.17 1.71 10.84
N ILE A 95 -12.50 0.51 10.36
CA ILE A 95 -13.66 -0.25 10.83
C ILE A 95 -13.44 -0.76 12.26
N ALA A 96 -12.22 -1.23 12.58
CA ALA A 96 -11.86 -1.66 13.92
C ALA A 96 -12.05 -0.53 14.94
N LEU A 97 -11.55 0.67 14.65
CA LEU A 97 -11.69 1.83 15.53
C LEU A 97 -13.16 2.24 15.75
N LYS A 98 -13.97 2.26 14.69
CA LYS A 98 -15.42 2.53 14.81
C LYS A 98 -16.13 1.47 15.66
N THR A 99 -15.73 0.21 15.50
CA THR A 99 -16.28 -0.91 16.26
C THR A 99 -15.91 -0.79 17.74
N TYR A 100 -14.65 -0.46 18.03
CA TYR A 100 -14.17 -0.20 19.39
C TYR A 100 -14.94 0.92 20.07
N GLU A 101 -15.17 2.04 19.39
CA GLU A 101 -15.98 3.13 19.92
C GLU A 101 -17.41 2.68 20.27
N GLY A 102 -17.99 1.79 19.46
CA GLY A 102 -19.28 1.15 19.75
C GLY A 102 -19.23 0.29 21.01
N GLU A 103 -18.25 -0.61 21.10
CA GLU A 103 -18.06 -1.48 22.27
C GLU A 103 -17.85 -0.67 23.57
N MET A 104 -17.11 0.44 23.50
CA MET A 104 -16.87 1.30 24.65
C MET A 104 -18.11 2.08 25.09
N LYS A 105 -19.04 2.37 24.18
CA LYS A 105 -20.35 2.96 24.53
C LYS A 105 -21.26 1.92 25.18
N GLU A 106 -21.31 0.70 24.65
CA GLU A 106 -22.09 -0.42 25.22
C GLU A 106 -21.66 -0.74 26.67
N ARG A 107 -20.36 -0.70 26.98
CA ARG A 107 -19.85 -0.97 28.34
C ARG A 107 -20.16 0.11 29.38
N LYS A 108 -20.57 1.31 28.96
CA LYS A 108 -20.86 2.45 29.84
C LYS A 108 -22.36 2.67 30.09
N ALA A 109 -23.22 1.95 29.37
CA ALA A 109 -24.68 1.98 29.50
C ALA A 109 -25.16 0.93 30.50
#